data_AF-F1TIP2-F1
#
_entry.id   AF-F1TIP2-F1
#
_cell.length_a   1.000
_cell.length_b   1.000
_cell.length_c   1.000
_cell.angle_alpha   90.00
_cell.angle_beta   90.00
_cell.angle_gamma   90.00
#
_symmetry.space_group_name_H-M   'P 1'
#
loop_
_entity.id
_entity.type
_entity.pdbx_description
1 polymer ?
#
loop_
_entity_poly.entity_id
_entity_poly.type
_entity_poly.pdbx_seq_one_letter_code
_entity_poly.pdbx_strand_id
1 'polypeptide(L)'
;MIDFKIYNEIIKLISRKVEGDYWDYKQEWHSDNERLLLDILCFANTVHNKDCYLIIGVADNGDIIGLTENSRNRKNQAAVIDLLSNSMFAGDFVPEVSVETILVNKKEIDVLTVFNSYDVPFYLRSKSRKYHSIVEGYIYSRKSDRNTPISENSSMQQIKLLWKKRLGLLSPPLEQIVSRMRNKSEWQEIGDTYYNVFNPDFKMKEEWDQEEYRDYKREYYSYNQYNESTNYINLYILCRETILKEFQVVLLDSGRYKTPAPTWGFIHDPTRYSESLYVYKYILKDSLDYALQQFIYNEDSDEARIAKGRFDEVVLYFENKQEQEEFHQSIEVYPTCVENYINDAKLKKYHISSNNKLEIKDCTEKLITAFAFNRFLSDYRRKKAGVDVKRIKSINIRHKSLDLLCPSNIAEHRVDINETGKVKHSLYNRENRKAVNSYCYSADKYWTRDFLNFVEPITTDWELDYSVDICNGYEWRCTLKYDDGTSKLIIGNVVPPPFSDDIERRIKNLVSFDEAPWLFT
;
A
#
# COMPACT_ATOMS: atom_id res chain seq x y z
N MET A 1 17.46 12.86 -0.89
CA MET A 1 16.35 13.76 -1.24
C MET A 1 15.84 14.29 0.09
N ILE A 2 15.89 15.59 0.34
CA ILE A 2 15.38 16.17 1.61
C ILE A 2 13.89 15.83 1.69
N ASP A 3 13.41 15.33 2.82
CA ASP A 3 11.98 15.15 3.02
C ASP A 3 11.31 16.53 2.97
N PHE A 4 10.56 16.78 1.90
CA PHE A 4 9.88 18.06 1.66
C PHE A 4 8.91 18.39 2.80
N LYS A 5 8.40 17.39 3.51
CA LYS A 5 7.54 17.55 4.68
C LYS A 5 8.33 18.10 5.88
N ILE A 6 9.51 17.54 6.17
CA ILE A 6 10.40 18.01 7.24
C ILE A 6 10.83 19.45 6.97
N TYR A 7 11.27 19.76 5.74
CA TYR A 7 11.67 21.12 5.37
C TYR A 7 10.57 22.14 5.71
N ASN A 8 9.33 21.89 5.27
CA ASN A 8 8.22 22.81 5.50
C ASN A 8 7.86 22.94 6.99
N GLU A 9 7.90 21.86 7.76
CA GLU A 9 7.64 21.94 9.20
C GLU A 9 8.75 22.74 9.90
N ILE A 10 10.03 22.54 9.58
CA ILE A 10 11.14 23.30 10.19
C ILE A 10 11.04 24.80 9.86
N ILE A 11 10.72 25.18 8.62
CA ILE A 11 10.50 26.59 8.27
C ILE A 11 9.35 27.19 9.07
N LYS A 12 8.24 26.45 9.20
CA LYS A 12 7.09 26.87 10.00
C LYS A 12 7.48 27.02 11.48
N LEU A 13 8.27 26.12 12.04
CA LEU A 13 8.76 26.22 13.42
C LEU A 13 9.61 27.47 13.63
N ILE A 14 10.66 27.67 12.81
CA ILE A 14 11.54 28.85 12.88
C ILE A 14 10.73 30.16 12.76
N SER A 15 9.69 30.17 11.92
CA SER A 15 8.82 31.34 11.73
C SER A 15 8.06 31.75 13.00
N ARG A 16 7.86 30.83 13.96
CA ARG A 16 7.21 31.13 15.25
C ARG A 16 8.07 31.98 16.17
N LYS A 17 9.38 32.05 15.96
CA LYS A 17 10.33 32.86 16.75
C LYS A 17 10.36 32.54 18.26
N VAL A 18 9.81 31.39 18.64
CA VAL A 18 9.78 30.86 20.02
C VAL A 18 10.04 29.35 19.99
N GLU A 19 10.55 28.81 21.07
CA GLU A 19 10.69 27.36 21.31
C GLU A 19 9.37 26.74 21.77
N GLY A 20 9.31 25.41 21.78
CA GLY A 20 8.08 24.71 22.14
C GLY A 20 8.28 23.33 22.74
N ASP A 21 7.19 22.59 22.76
CA ASP A 21 7.08 21.25 23.34
C ASP A 21 7.87 20.19 22.57
N TYR A 22 7.94 20.31 21.24
CA TYR A 22 8.63 19.37 20.36
C TYR A 22 9.76 19.99 19.53
N TRP A 23 10.18 21.23 19.82
CA TRP A 23 11.35 21.81 19.16
C TRP A 23 12.12 22.77 20.06
N ASP A 24 13.42 22.88 19.80
CA ASP A 24 14.38 23.68 20.57
C ASP A 24 15.45 24.24 19.62
N TYR A 25 15.86 25.49 19.83
CA TYR A 25 16.86 26.15 19.01
C TYR A 25 18.25 26.05 19.66
N LYS A 26 19.27 25.86 18.82
CA LYS A 26 20.67 25.94 19.24
C LYS A 26 21.46 26.71 18.21
N GLN A 27 22.27 27.67 18.66
CA GLN A 27 23.16 28.40 17.75
C GLN A 27 24.27 27.50 17.20
N GLU A 28 24.78 26.59 18.02
CA GLU A 28 25.86 25.67 17.69
C GLU A 28 25.62 24.29 18.31
N TRP A 29 26.32 23.28 17.78
CA TRP A 29 26.31 21.94 18.37
C TRP A 29 26.92 21.94 19.76
N HIS A 30 26.39 21.10 20.65
CA HIS A 30 26.90 20.98 22.01
C HIS A 30 28.40 20.65 22.04
N SER A 31 29.13 21.41 22.84
CA SER A 31 30.53 21.12 23.17
C SER A 31 30.68 19.89 24.07
N ASP A 32 29.63 19.58 24.82
CA ASP A 32 29.56 18.44 25.74
C ASP A 32 28.55 17.40 25.25
N ASN A 33 29.03 16.17 25.06
CA ASN A 33 28.20 15.03 24.67
C ASN A 33 27.16 14.66 25.75
N GLU A 34 27.40 14.93 27.04
CA GLU A 34 26.40 14.70 28.09
C GLU A 34 25.17 15.58 27.90
N ARG A 35 25.37 16.85 27.50
CA ARG A 35 24.26 17.78 27.25
C ARG A 35 23.46 17.39 26.02
N LEU A 36 24.13 16.97 24.95
CA LEU A 36 23.44 16.45 23.78
C LEU A 36 22.63 15.19 24.12
N LEU A 37 23.21 14.26 24.88
CA LEU A 37 22.51 13.06 25.32
C LEU A 37 21.30 13.38 26.21
N LEU A 38 21.42 14.37 27.11
CA LEU A 38 20.32 14.85 27.93
C LEU A 38 19.17 15.40 27.08
N ASP A 39 19.47 16.23 26.07
CA ASP A 39 18.46 16.79 25.18
C ASP A 39 17.76 15.69 24.36
N ILE A 40 18.51 14.71 23.85
CA ILE A 40 17.94 13.53 23.17
C ILE A 40 17.04 12.74 24.13
N LEU A 41 17.49 12.45 25.36
CA LEU A 41 16.68 11.74 26.35
C LEU A 41 15.40 12.49 26.69
N CYS A 42 15.47 13.81 26.88
CA CYS A 42 14.31 14.64 27.17
C CYS A 42 13.28 14.62 26.04
N PHE A 43 13.74 14.70 24.79
CA PHE A 43 12.88 14.65 23.61
C PHE A 43 12.32 13.27 23.31
N ALA A 44 13.12 12.21 23.51
CA ALA A 44 12.65 10.83 23.41
C ALA A 44 11.57 10.53 24.46
N ASN A 45 11.67 11.14 25.64
CA ASN A 45 10.72 11.01 26.75
C ASN A 45 9.69 12.14 26.79
N THR A 46 8.97 12.34 25.70
CA THR A 46 7.80 13.23 25.66
C THR A 46 6.49 12.44 25.79
N VAL A 47 5.46 13.09 26.34
CA VAL A 47 4.13 12.48 26.56
C VAL A 47 3.26 12.54 25.30
N HIS A 48 3.49 13.51 24.42
CA HIS A 48 2.77 13.64 23.15
C HIS A 48 3.32 12.67 22.10
N ASN A 49 2.54 12.45 21.03
CA ASN A 49 2.89 11.55 19.92
C ASN A 49 3.40 12.35 18.70
N LYS A 50 4.50 13.09 18.86
CA LYS A 50 5.11 13.92 17.81
C LYS A 50 6.62 13.73 17.83
N ASP A 51 7.24 13.71 16.66
CA ASP A 51 8.69 13.79 16.54
C ASP A 51 9.17 15.13 17.09
N CYS A 52 10.38 15.12 17.63
CA CYS A 52 11.00 16.30 18.23
C CYS A 52 12.22 16.76 17.45
N TYR A 53 12.46 18.07 17.40
CA TYR A 53 13.48 18.68 16.57
C TYR A 53 14.43 19.56 17.39
N LEU A 54 15.71 19.21 17.39
CA LEU A 54 16.77 20.12 17.81
C LEU A 54 17.30 20.82 16.55
N ILE A 55 17.03 22.11 16.42
CA ILE A 55 17.33 22.89 15.21
C ILE A 55 18.58 23.74 15.47
N ILE A 56 19.67 23.37 14.81
CA ILE A 56 21.02 23.85 15.11
C ILE A 56 21.48 24.81 14.00
N GLY A 57 22.09 25.93 14.40
CA GLY A 57 22.36 27.08 13.51
C GLY A 57 21.28 28.17 13.60
N VAL A 58 20.42 28.12 14.61
CA VAL A 58 19.33 29.08 14.85
C VAL A 58 19.44 29.60 16.28
N ALA A 59 19.33 30.92 16.46
CA ALA A 59 19.33 31.53 17.79
C ALA A 59 17.97 31.38 18.49
N ASP A 60 17.95 31.54 19.81
CA ASP A 60 16.76 31.37 20.65
C ASP A 60 15.57 32.26 20.22
N ASN A 61 15.86 33.40 19.60
CA ASN A 61 14.86 34.31 19.02
C ASN A 61 14.38 33.89 17.62
N GLY A 62 14.79 32.72 17.12
CA GLY A 62 14.51 32.18 15.79
C GLY A 62 15.27 32.83 14.64
N ASP A 63 16.36 33.57 14.91
CA ASP A 63 17.21 34.12 13.85
C ASP A 63 18.18 33.08 13.31
N ILE A 64 18.26 32.99 11.98
CA ILE A 64 19.09 32.00 11.30
C ILE A 64 20.53 32.50 11.27
N ILE A 65 21.37 31.92 12.12
CA ILE A 65 22.80 32.20 12.19
C ILE A 65 23.52 31.49 11.06
N GLY A 66 23.21 30.20 10.88
CA GLY A 66 23.81 29.30 9.91
C GLY A 66 25.03 28.56 10.47
N LEU A 67 25.30 27.40 9.89
CA LEU A 67 26.48 26.57 10.15
C LEU A 67 27.41 26.58 8.94
N THR A 68 28.68 26.30 9.19
CA THR A 68 29.73 26.11 8.19
C THR A 68 30.42 24.77 8.42
N GLU A 69 31.25 24.31 7.49
CA GLU A 69 32.04 23.08 7.68
C GLU A 69 32.96 23.15 8.91
N ASN A 70 33.45 24.37 9.24
CA ASN A 70 34.32 24.61 10.38
C ASN A 70 33.56 24.97 11.67
N SER A 71 32.23 24.85 11.68
CA SER A 71 31.44 25.06 12.89
C SER A 71 31.87 24.09 13.98
N ARG A 72 32.09 24.61 15.19
CA ARG A 72 32.62 23.84 16.30
C ARG A 72 31.68 22.69 16.66
N ASN A 73 32.26 21.52 16.90
CA ASN A 73 31.57 20.31 17.37
C ASN A 73 30.44 19.82 16.45
N ARG A 74 30.40 20.27 15.18
CA ARG A 74 29.37 19.85 14.21
C ARG A 74 29.35 18.33 14.09
N LYS A 75 28.19 17.71 14.29
CA LYS A 75 28.02 16.25 14.24
C LYS A 75 27.24 15.85 13.00
N ASN A 76 27.61 14.71 12.43
CA ASN A 76 26.83 14.03 11.40
C ASN A 76 26.05 12.86 12.02
N GLN A 77 25.21 12.19 11.21
CA GLN A 77 24.43 11.03 11.62
C GLN A 77 25.26 9.98 12.37
N ALA A 78 26.42 9.59 11.81
CA ALA A 78 27.27 8.54 12.38
C ALA A 78 27.78 8.91 13.78
N ALA A 79 28.17 10.17 14.00
CA ALA A 79 28.62 10.64 15.29
C ALA A 79 27.51 10.63 16.37
N VAL A 80 26.25 10.90 15.99
CA VAL A 80 25.12 10.82 16.92
C VAL A 80 24.75 9.36 17.19
N ILE A 81 24.75 8.49 16.18
CA ILE A 81 24.54 7.04 16.39
C ILE A 81 25.62 6.46 17.31
N ASP A 82 26.89 6.81 17.09
CA ASP A 82 28.00 6.35 17.94
C ASP A 82 27.87 6.85 19.39
N LEU A 83 27.37 8.08 19.60
CA LEU A 83 27.05 8.57 20.95
C LEU A 83 25.99 7.71 21.64
N LEU A 84 24.92 7.35 20.93
CA LEU A 84 23.82 6.58 21.47
C LEU A 84 24.20 5.11 21.69
N SER A 85 24.92 4.49 20.76
CA SER A 85 25.35 3.09 20.88
C SER A 85 26.33 2.87 22.04
N ASN A 86 27.18 3.86 22.32
CA ASN A 86 28.10 3.85 23.46
C ASN A 86 27.43 4.25 24.78
N SER A 87 26.15 4.61 24.76
CA SER A 87 25.35 4.90 25.95
C SER A 87 24.63 3.63 26.39
N MET A 88 24.82 3.20 27.65
CA MET A 88 24.22 1.97 28.17
C MET A 88 22.75 2.19 28.56
N PHE A 89 21.85 2.14 27.59
CA PHE A 89 20.40 2.26 27.82
C PHE A 89 19.83 1.06 28.60
N ALA A 90 18.75 1.30 29.33
CA ALA A 90 18.00 0.24 30.02
C ALA A 90 17.00 -0.44 29.09
N GLY A 91 16.89 -1.77 29.22
CA GLY A 91 15.92 -2.57 28.44
C GLY A 91 16.28 -2.74 26.97
N ASP A 92 17.51 -2.44 26.56
CA ASP A 92 18.00 -2.52 25.18
C ASP A 92 17.25 -1.64 24.16
N PHE A 93 16.46 -0.67 24.64
CA PHE A 93 15.77 0.32 23.81
C PHE A 93 16.61 1.60 23.68
N VAL A 94 16.95 1.96 22.45
CA VAL A 94 17.71 3.19 22.13
C VAL A 94 16.80 4.14 21.34
N PRO A 95 16.77 5.45 21.67
CA PRO A 95 16.02 6.42 20.88
C PRO A 95 16.44 6.43 19.42
N GLU A 96 15.46 6.39 18.51
CA GLU A 96 15.72 6.54 17.07
C GLU A 96 15.89 8.02 16.73
N VAL A 97 16.92 8.33 15.93
CA VAL A 97 17.26 9.71 15.57
C VAL A 97 17.73 9.84 14.12
N SER A 98 17.50 11.01 13.50
CA SER A 98 18.08 11.40 12.21
C SER A 98 18.72 12.79 12.28
N VAL A 99 19.79 13.00 11.50
CA VAL A 99 20.46 14.28 11.33
C VAL A 99 20.42 14.67 9.86
N GLU A 100 19.76 15.78 9.56
CA GLU A 100 19.64 16.32 8.20
C GLU A 100 20.14 17.75 8.15
N THR A 101 20.92 18.08 7.12
CA THR A 101 21.31 19.47 6.84
C THR A 101 20.39 20.05 5.79
N ILE A 102 19.74 21.17 6.10
CA ILE A 102 18.87 21.89 5.17
C ILE A 102 19.38 23.31 4.92
N LEU A 103 19.10 23.83 3.73
CA LEU A 103 19.49 25.17 3.32
C LEU A 103 18.31 26.14 3.48
N VAL A 104 18.44 27.11 4.38
CA VAL A 104 17.43 28.15 4.62
C VAL A 104 18.08 29.52 4.43
N ASN A 105 17.53 30.34 3.53
CA ASN A 105 18.07 31.66 3.21
C ASN A 105 19.58 31.64 2.87
N LYS A 106 20.03 30.63 2.12
CA LYS A 106 21.44 30.38 1.75
C LYS A 106 22.38 30.09 2.95
N LYS A 107 21.82 29.77 4.11
CA LYS A 107 22.56 29.33 5.30
C LYS A 107 22.20 27.88 5.59
N GLU A 108 23.21 27.07 5.89
CA GLU A 108 22.98 25.69 6.33
C GLU A 108 22.53 25.68 7.78
N ILE A 109 21.55 24.85 8.09
CA ILE A 109 21.18 24.49 9.46
C ILE A 109 21.11 22.97 9.54
N ASP A 110 21.48 22.43 10.70
CA ASP A 110 21.38 21.00 10.97
C ASP A 110 20.13 20.75 11.82
N VAL A 111 19.38 19.71 11.47
CA VAL A 111 18.16 19.29 12.17
C VAL A 111 18.40 17.90 12.70
N LEU A 112 18.48 17.78 14.03
CA LEU A 112 18.46 16.49 14.72
C LEU A 112 17.01 16.17 15.08
N THR A 113 16.42 15.20 14.39
CA THR A 113 15.10 14.66 14.67
C THR A 113 15.24 13.52 15.67
N VAL A 114 14.48 13.57 16.76
CA VAL A 114 14.27 12.46 17.70
C VAL A 114 12.87 11.93 17.46
N PHE A 115 12.76 10.70 16.95
CA PHE A 115 11.48 10.15 16.54
C PHE A 115 10.63 9.78 17.75
N ASN A 116 9.32 10.00 17.62
CA ASN A 116 8.37 9.60 18.65
C ASN A 116 8.38 8.08 18.80
N SER A 117 8.51 7.61 20.05
CA SER A 117 8.44 6.19 20.37
C SER A 117 7.46 5.90 21.51
N TYR A 118 6.87 4.71 21.46
CA TYR A 118 6.10 4.13 22.55
C TYR A 118 6.98 3.34 23.53
N ASP A 119 8.27 3.12 23.25
CA ASP A 119 9.20 2.40 24.14
C ASP A 119 9.72 3.23 25.32
N VAL A 120 9.12 4.40 25.54
CA VAL A 120 9.36 5.23 26.71
C VAL A 120 9.09 4.48 28.03
N PRO A 121 9.69 4.88 29.17
CA PRO A 121 10.76 5.86 29.26
C PRO A 121 12.13 5.28 28.82
N PHE A 122 12.90 6.06 28.07
CA PHE A 122 14.32 5.83 27.80
C PHE A 122 15.16 6.37 28.96
N TYR A 123 16.08 5.57 29.49
CA TYR A 123 17.00 6.01 30.54
C TYR A 123 18.25 5.15 30.52
N LEU A 124 19.32 5.65 31.13
CA LEU A 124 20.58 4.94 31.19
C LEU A 124 20.55 3.89 32.31
N ARG A 125 20.89 2.64 31.97
CA ARG A 125 21.13 1.57 32.95
C ARG A 125 22.38 1.86 33.77
N SER A 126 23.42 2.37 33.13
CA SER A 126 24.66 2.77 33.78
C SER A 126 25.32 3.91 33.01
N LYS A 127 26.02 4.80 33.72
CA LYS A 127 26.73 5.92 33.09
C LYS A 127 28.11 5.50 32.59
N SER A 128 28.54 6.08 31.48
CA SER A 128 29.92 5.96 31.02
C SER A 128 30.87 6.59 32.02
N ARG A 129 32.09 6.05 32.19
CA ARG A 129 33.13 6.65 33.04
C ARG A 129 33.54 8.05 32.60
N LYS A 130 33.26 8.42 31.36
CA LYS A 130 33.51 9.76 30.81
C LYS A 130 32.46 10.77 31.26
N TYR A 131 31.33 10.32 31.80
CA TYR A 131 30.23 11.17 32.18
C TYR A 131 30.21 11.45 33.69
N HIS A 132 30.09 12.71 34.05
CA HIS A 132 30.19 13.20 35.42
C HIS A 132 28.86 13.72 35.96
N SER A 133 28.03 14.29 35.09
CA SER A 133 26.82 15.02 35.50
C SER A 133 25.55 14.20 35.33
N ILE A 134 25.43 13.44 34.23
CA ILE A 134 24.25 12.60 33.99
C ILE A 134 24.20 11.43 34.98
N VAL A 135 23.01 11.15 35.50
CA VAL A 135 22.77 10.16 36.55
C VAL A 135 22.08 8.94 35.95
N GLU A 136 22.63 7.76 36.22
CA GLU A 136 22.04 6.48 35.82
C GLU A 136 20.72 6.20 36.56
N GLY A 137 19.77 5.59 35.87
CA GLY A 137 18.42 5.33 36.39
C GLY A 137 17.48 6.54 36.38
N TYR A 138 17.97 7.75 36.14
CA TYR A 138 17.11 8.93 36.04
C TYR A 138 16.40 8.96 34.69
N ILE A 139 15.11 9.28 34.72
CA ILE A 139 14.27 9.47 33.55
C ILE A 139 14.20 10.97 33.31
N TYR A 140 14.91 11.45 32.29
CA TYR A 140 14.87 12.84 31.88
C TYR A 140 13.76 13.03 30.85
N SER A 141 12.91 14.02 31.03
CA SER A 141 11.79 14.32 30.12
C SER A 141 11.70 15.80 29.80
N ARG A 142 11.00 16.13 28.72
CA ARG A 142 10.61 17.49 28.37
C ARG A 142 9.15 17.75 28.71
N LYS A 143 8.87 18.92 29.29
CA LYS A 143 7.51 19.43 29.49
C LYS A 143 7.45 20.87 28.99
N SER A 144 6.67 21.09 27.93
CA SER A 144 6.67 22.37 27.20
C SER A 144 8.09 22.68 26.72
N ASP A 145 8.61 23.87 26.97
CA ASP A 145 9.96 24.31 26.59
C ASP A 145 11.07 23.88 27.58
N ARG A 146 10.74 23.10 28.63
CA ARG A 146 11.68 22.80 29.72
C ARG A 146 12.11 21.34 29.75
N ASN A 147 13.41 21.12 29.70
CA ASN A 147 14.06 19.85 29.97
C ASN A 147 14.21 19.62 31.48
N THR A 148 14.18 18.35 31.89
CA THR A 148 14.51 17.97 33.27
C THR A 148 15.99 18.31 33.53
N PRO A 149 16.32 19.03 34.63
CA PRO A 149 17.70 19.36 34.95
C PRO A 149 18.57 18.10 35.05
N ILE A 150 19.82 18.15 34.60
CA ILE A 150 20.72 16.98 34.56
C ILE A 150 20.93 16.32 35.93
N SER A 151 20.85 17.12 37.00
CA SER A 151 20.99 16.69 38.40
C SER A 151 19.70 16.14 39.02
N GLU A 152 18.58 16.20 38.33
CA GLU A 152 17.26 15.85 38.85
C GLU A 152 16.59 14.76 38.00
N ASN A 153 15.65 14.05 38.62
CA ASN A 153 14.79 13.10 37.92
C ASN A 153 13.47 13.77 37.55
N SER A 154 12.78 13.29 36.52
CA SER A 154 11.45 13.76 36.19
C SER A 154 10.49 13.56 37.37
N SER A 155 9.50 14.43 37.49
CA SER A 155 8.46 14.26 38.51
C SER A 155 7.76 12.90 38.37
N MET A 156 7.30 12.33 39.50
CA MET A 156 6.58 11.06 39.50
C MET A 156 5.34 11.08 38.59
N GLN A 157 4.65 12.23 38.50
CA GLN A 157 3.51 12.40 37.58
C GLN A 157 3.93 12.23 36.12
N GLN A 158 5.07 12.81 35.74
CA GLN A 158 5.59 12.72 34.37
C GLN A 158 6.08 11.31 34.06
N ILE A 159 6.79 10.66 34.98
CA ILE A 159 7.20 9.25 34.84
C ILE A 159 5.97 8.35 34.66
N LYS A 160 4.92 8.55 35.46
CA LYS A 160 3.65 7.82 35.32
C LYS A 160 3.02 8.05 33.94
N LEU A 161 3.05 9.27 33.40
CA LEU A 161 2.52 9.55 32.06
C LEU A 161 3.33 8.83 30.97
N LEU A 162 4.66 8.77 31.08
CA LEU A 162 5.50 8.02 30.14
C LEU A 162 5.18 6.53 30.17
N TRP A 163 5.00 5.93 31.35
CA TRP A 163 4.53 4.54 31.44
C TRP A 163 3.13 4.34 30.88
N LYS A 164 2.21 5.29 31.10
CA LYS A 164 0.89 5.25 30.45
C LYS A 164 1.00 5.34 28.94
N LYS A 165 1.90 6.16 28.40
CA LYS A 165 2.19 6.25 26.97
C LYS A 165 2.66 4.88 26.46
N ARG A 166 3.65 4.27 27.11
CA ARG A 166 4.16 2.93 26.78
C ARG A 166 3.06 1.88 26.70
N LEU A 167 2.13 1.93 27.64
CA LEU A 167 1.00 1.00 27.73
C LEU A 167 -0.20 1.39 26.85
N GLY A 168 -0.09 2.46 26.05
CA GLY A 168 -1.17 2.97 25.19
C GLY A 168 -2.34 3.62 25.94
N LEU A 169 -2.21 3.86 27.24
CA LEU A 169 -3.28 4.35 28.13
C LEU A 169 -3.53 5.86 28.04
N LEU A 170 -2.78 6.58 27.21
CA LEU A 170 -2.99 8.01 26.95
C LEU A 170 -3.77 8.29 25.68
N SER A 171 -3.91 7.30 24.79
CA SER A 171 -4.74 7.43 23.60
C SER A 171 -6.22 7.44 23.97
N PRO A 172 -7.09 8.17 23.23
CA PRO A 172 -8.53 8.03 23.36
C PRO A 172 -8.98 6.56 23.25
N PRO A 173 -10.06 6.14 23.94
CA PRO A 173 -10.50 4.74 23.94
C PRO A 173 -10.68 4.13 22.54
N LEU A 174 -11.18 4.92 21.57
CA LEU A 174 -11.37 4.45 20.20
C LEU A 174 -10.04 4.06 19.53
N GLU A 175 -8.99 4.88 19.69
CA GLU A 175 -7.66 4.59 19.16
C GLU A 175 -7.04 3.34 19.81
N GLN A 176 -7.25 3.18 21.13
CA GLN A 176 -6.79 1.98 21.84
C GLN A 176 -7.48 0.72 21.30
N ILE A 177 -8.78 0.78 21.04
CA ILE A 177 -9.54 -0.34 20.47
C ILE A 177 -9.04 -0.68 19.07
N VAL A 178 -8.91 0.33 18.18
CA VAL A 178 -8.43 0.13 16.81
C VAL A 178 -7.00 -0.45 16.78
N SER A 179 -6.12 -0.01 17.69
CA SER A 179 -4.78 -0.58 17.83
C SER A 179 -4.83 -2.07 18.18
N ARG A 180 -5.72 -2.45 19.11
CA ARG A 180 -5.91 -3.85 19.55
C ARG A 180 -6.64 -4.73 18.54
N MET A 181 -7.42 -4.16 17.61
CA MET A 181 -8.05 -4.94 16.52
C MET A 181 -7.03 -5.67 15.64
N ARG A 182 -5.78 -5.17 15.59
CA ARG A 182 -4.70 -5.82 14.83
C ARG A 182 -4.34 -7.21 15.36
N ASN A 183 -4.66 -7.51 16.62
CA ASN A 183 -4.39 -8.79 17.24
C ASN A 183 -5.69 -9.49 17.63
N LYS A 184 -6.28 -10.24 16.68
CA LYS A 184 -7.57 -10.94 16.89
C LYS A 184 -7.54 -11.92 18.07
N SER A 185 -6.38 -12.47 18.41
CA SER A 185 -6.24 -13.39 19.54
C SER A 185 -6.53 -12.76 20.91
N GLU A 186 -6.48 -11.43 21.00
CA GLU A 186 -6.88 -10.71 22.22
C GLU A 186 -8.40 -10.53 22.35
N TRP A 187 -9.17 -10.96 21.36
CA TRP A 187 -10.62 -10.80 21.32
C TRP A 187 -11.31 -12.14 21.45
N GLN A 188 -12.38 -12.17 22.24
CA GLN A 188 -13.27 -13.31 22.36
C GLN A 188 -14.66 -12.92 21.89
N GLU A 189 -15.32 -13.85 21.21
CA GLU A 189 -16.67 -13.71 20.70
C GLU A 189 -17.66 -14.46 21.58
N ILE A 190 -18.72 -13.78 22.03
CA ILE A 190 -19.87 -14.38 22.72
C ILE A 190 -21.14 -13.84 22.07
N GLY A 191 -21.84 -14.71 21.34
CA GLY A 191 -22.99 -14.31 20.54
C GLY A 191 -22.59 -13.21 19.54
N ASP A 192 -23.36 -12.13 19.49
CA ASP A 192 -23.12 -10.99 18.59
C ASP A 192 -22.17 -9.94 19.20
N THR A 193 -21.31 -10.32 20.15
CA THR A 193 -20.39 -9.38 20.83
C THR A 193 -18.97 -9.92 20.88
N TYR A 194 -18.03 -9.11 20.40
CA TYR A 194 -16.60 -9.28 20.64
C TYR A 194 -16.18 -8.43 21.84
N TYR A 195 -15.38 -8.97 22.75
CA TYR A 195 -14.74 -8.17 23.81
C TYR A 195 -13.25 -8.47 23.88
N ASN A 196 -12.46 -7.48 24.29
CA ASN A 196 -11.03 -7.66 24.49
C ASN A 196 -10.76 -8.34 25.84
N VAL A 197 -9.99 -9.43 25.84
CA VAL A 197 -9.71 -10.25 27.03
C VAL A 197 -8.93 -9.47 28.09
N PHE A 198 -8.02 -8.56 27.67
CA PHE A 198 -7.21 -7.76 28.59
C PHE A 198 -7.91 -6.49 29.07
N ASN A 199 -8.91 -6.02 28.32
CA ASN A 199 -9.74 -4.89 28.71
C ASN A 199 -11.21 -5.11 28.31
N PRO A 200 -12.01 -5.82 29.13
CA PRO A 200 -13.40 -6.15 28.81
C PRO A 200 -14.35 -4.94 28.67
N ASP A 201 -13.90 -3.74 29.07
CA ASP A 201 -14.61 -2.49 28.78
C ASP A 201 -14.64 -2.22 27.26
N PHE A 202 -13.69 -2.76 26.49
CA PHE A 202 -13.64 -2.62 25.04
C PHE A 202 -14.47 -3.72 24.38
N LYS A 203 -15.54 -3.30 23.69
CA LYS A 203 -16.49 -4.21 23.05
C LYS A 203 -16.78 -3.80 21.62
N MET A 204 -17.11 -4.77 20.77
CA MET A 204 -17.76 -4.57 19.49
C MET A 204 -19.04 -5.38 19.46
N LYS A 205 -20.17 -4.74 19.18
CA LYS A 205 -21.48 -5.39 19.19
C LYS A 205 -22.13 -5.30 17.82
N GLU A 206 -22.57 -6.42 17.31
CA GLU A 206 -23.36 -6.54 16.09
C GLU A 206 -24.85 -6.56 16.43
N GLU A 207 -25.63 -5.79 15.68
CA GLU A 207 -27.09 -5.75 15.80
C GLU A 207 -27.72 -5.83 14.41
N TRP A 208 -28.70 -6.72 14.27
CA TRP A 208 -29.50 -6.80 13.04
C TRP A 208 -30.33 -5.55 12.88
N ASP A 209 -30.34 -4.99 11.67
CA ASP A 209 -31.19 -3.86 11.39
C ASP A 209 -32.66 -4.29 11.32
N GLN A 210 -33.44 -3.92 12.35
CA GLN A 210 -34.83 -4.36 12.51
C GLN A 210 -35.80 -3.61 11.58
N GLU A 211 -35.41 -2.44 11.05
CA GLU A 211 -36.28 -1.62 10.19
C GLU A 211 -36.17 -1.98 8.69
N GLU A 212 -35.16 -2.76 8.31
CA GLU A 212 -34.72 -2.90 6.90
C GLU A 212 -35.36 -4.03 6.08
N TYR A 213 -36.24 -4.85 6.68
CA TYR A 213 -36.88 -5.99 6.01
C TYR A 213 -37.81 -5.64 4.83
N ARG A 214 -37.97 -4.35 4.46
CA ARG A 214 -39.03 -3.92 3.54
C ARG A 214 -38.59 -3.36 2.18
N ASP A 215 -37.36 -2.91 1.97
CA ASP A 215 -37.04 -2.27 0.67
C ASP A 215 -35.53 -2.13 0.30
N TYR A 216 -34.66 -3.08 0.69
CA TYR A 216 -33.24 -2.92 0.40
C TYR A 216 -32.88 -3.21 -1.07
N LYS A 217 -32.57 -2.12 -1.79
CA LYS A 217 -31.95 -2.15 -3.09
C LYS A 217 -30.51 -2.64 -2.93
N ARG A 218 -30.19 -3.81 -3.48
CA ARG A 218 -28.83 -4.37 -3.48
C ARG A 218 -27.88 -3.40 -4.16
N GLU A 219 -26.75 -3.13 -3.51
CA GLU A 219 -25.69 -2.35 -4.11
C GLU A 219 -24.94 -3.14 -5.18
N TYR A 220 -24.32 -2.45 -6.14
CA TYR A 220 -23.78 -3.07 -7.34
C TYR A 220 -22.71 -4.14 -7.06
N TYR A 221 -21.94 -4.01 -5.98
CA TYR A 221 -20.92 -4.98 -5.58
C TYR A 221 -21.52 -6.34 -5.18
N SER A 222 -22.80 -6.38 -4.80
CA SER A 222 -23.53 -7.62 -4.50
C SER A 222 -23.69 -8.48 -5.74
N TYR A 223 -23.90 -7.85 -6.90
CA TYR A 223 -24.06 -8.53 -8.19
C TYR A 223 -22.75 -9.12 -8.72
N ASN A 224 -21.59 -8.76 -8.15
CA ASN A 224 -20.34 -9.46 -8.44
C ASN A 224 -20.12 -10.67 -7.54
N GLN A 225 -20.98 -10.99 -6.57
CA GLN A 225 -20.83 -12.21 -5.75
C GLN A 225 -21.32 -13.46 -6.48
N TYR A 226 -20.98 -14.66 -5.98
CA TYR A 226 -21.58 -15.90 -6.52
C TYR A 226 -23.06 -16.00 -6.15
N ASN A 227 -23.39 -15.65 -4.91
CA ASN A 227 -24.76 -15.43 -4.48
C ASN A 227 -24.97 -13.94 -4.20
N GLU A 228 -25.91 -13.33 -4.92
CA GLU A 228 -26.24 -11.90 -4.85
C GLU A 228 -27.03 -11.53 -3.58
N SER A 229 -27.30 -12.49 -2.68
CA SER A 229 -27.98 -12.25 -1.42
C SER A 229 -27.12 -11.42 -0.48
N THR A 230 -27.66 -10.27 -0.09
CA THR A 230 -27.01 -9.25 0.72
C THR A 230 -27.91 -8.88 1.88
N ASN A 231 -27.32 -8.75 3.07
CA ASN A 231 -27.98 -8.20 4.26
C ASN A 231 -27.09 -7.12 4.87
N TYR A 232 -27.66 -6.30 5.75
CA TYR A 232 -26.93 -5.28 6.49
C TYR A 232 -27.14 -5.47 7.99
N ILE A 233 -26.12 -5.15 8.76
CA ILE A 233 -26.13 -5.12 10.22
C ILE A 233 -25.43 -3.83 10.67
N ASN A 234 -25.75 -3.36 11.87
CA ASN A 234 -25.02 -2.28 12.52
C ASN A 234 -23.97 -2.87 13.44
N LEU A 235 -22.75 -2.33 13.39
CA LEU A 235 -21.66 -2.68 14.28
C LEU A 235 -21.26 -1.47 15.10
N TYR A 236 -21.31 -1.61 16.42
CA TYR A 236 -20.96 -0.58 17.39
C TYR A 236 -19.62 -0.89 18.02
N ILE A 237 -18.68 0.07 18.02
CA ILE A 237 -17.49 0.04 18.87
C ILE A 237 -17.85 0.73 20.18
N LEU A 238 -17.72 0.02 21.31
CA LEU A 238 -18.05 0.53 22.63
C LEU A 238 -16.84 0.56 23.57
N CYS A 239 -16.83 1.56 24.45
CA CYS A 239 -16.07 1.53 25.69
C CYS A 239 -17.07 1.60 26.85
N ARG A 240 -17.14 0.52 27.63
CA ARG A 240 -18.21 0.22 28.59
C ARG A 240 -19.55 0.16 27.88
N GLU A 241 -20.40 1.15 28.12
CA GLU A 241 -21.73 1.31 27.51
C GLU A 241 -21.77 2.51 26.55
N THR A 242 -20.66 3.22 26.38
CA THR A 242 -20.58 4.37 25.48
C THR A 242 -20.23 3.91 24.07
N ILE A 243 -21.11 4.18 23.11
CA ILE A 243 -20.84 4.00 21.69
C ILE A 243 -19.82 5.06 21.27
N LEU A 244 -18.65 4.61 20.82
CA LEU A 244 -17.57 5.47 20.32
C LEU A 244 -17.65 5.67 18.81
N LYS A 245 -18.15 4.65 18.10
CA LYS A 245 -18.29 4.65 16.65
C LYS A 245 -19.32 3.61 16.23
N GLU A 246 -20.06 3.92 15.17
CA GLU A 246 -21.02 3.04 14.50
C GLU A 246 -20.58 2.83 13.04
N PHE A 247 -20.82 1.61 12.54
CA PHE A 247 -20.59 1.21 11.16
C PHE A 247 -21.81 0.47 10.63
N GLN A 248 -22.18 0.76 9.39
CA GLN A 248 -23.02 -0.15 8.62
C GLN A 248 -22.11 -1.24 8.03
N VAL A 249 -22.40 -2.50 8.33
CA VAL A 249 -21.68 -3.67 7.83
C VAL A 249 -22.57 -4.41 6.86
N VAL A 250 -22.02 -4.73 5.69
CA VAL A 250 -22.69 -5.53 4.67
C VAL A 250 -22.27 -6.98 4.76
N LEU A 251 -23.26 -7.87 4.79
CA LEU A 251 -23.12 -9.33 4.73
C LEU A 251 -23.35 -9.76 3.28
N LEU A 252 -22.32 -10.30 2.63
CA LEU A 252 -22.28 -10.68 1.22
C LEU A 252 -22.25 -12.19 1.05
N ASP A 253 -22.68 -12.64 -0.14
CA ASP A 253 -22.63 -14.04 -0.55
C ASP A 253 -23.35 -14.98 0.44
N SER A 254 -24.54 -14.56 0.89
CA SER A 254 -25.32 -15.21 1.96
C SER A 254 -24.62 -15.29 3.32
N GLY A 255 -23.83 -14.28 3.67
CA GLY A 255 -23.16 -14.17 4.96
C GLY A 255 -21.78 -14.83 5.02
N ARG A 256 -21.24 -15.32 3.90
CA ARG A 256 -19.88 -15.88 3.82
C ARG A 256 -18.79 -14.82 4.00
N TYR A 257 -19.11 -13.56 3.68
CA TYR A 257 -18.19 -12.45 3.86
C TYR A 257 -18.92 -11.25 4.46
N LYS A 258 -18.28 -10.61 5.45
CA LYS A 258 -18.76 -9.36 6.03
C LYS A 258 -17.70 -8.28 5.94
N THR A 259 -18.11 -7.07 5.62
CA THR A 259 -17.24 -5.90 5.48
C THR A 259 -18.01 -4.63 5.83
N PRO A 260 -17.37 -3.58 6.37
CA PRO A 260 -18.00 -2.26 6.43
C PRO A 260 -18.45 -1.82 5.04
N ALA A 261 -19.59 -1.12 4.97
CA ALA A 261 -20.13 -0.60 3.73
C ALA A 261 -19.14 0.39 3.12
N PRO A 262 -18.67 0.18 1.87
CA PRO A 262 -17.66 1.04 1.29
C PRO A 262 -18.20 2.43 0.94
N THR A 263 -17.32 3.41 0.88
CA THR A 263 -17.64 4.82 0.62
C THR A 263 -17.83 5.10 -0.87
N TRP A 264 -18.74 6.01 -1.23
CA TRP A 264 -18.92 6.44 -2.61
C TRP A 264 -17.83 7.44 -3.05
N GLY A 265 -17.26 7.19 -4.22
CA GLY A 265 -16.41 8.13 -4.97
C GLY A 265 -17.12 8.59 -6.25
N PHE A 266 -16.96 9.87 -6.57
CA PHE A 266 -17.59 10.52 -7.70
C PHE A 266 -16.50 11.22 -8.53
N ILE A 267 -16.39 10.88 -9.81
CA ILE A 267 -15.57 11.62 -10.77
C ILE A 267 -16.48 12.60 -11.49
N HIS A 268 -16.18 13.89 -11.40
CA HIS A 268 -17.01 14.94 -11.98
C HIS A 268 -16.72 15.14 -13.47
N ASP A 269 -17.74 15.52 -14.23
CA ASP A 269 -17.55 15.95 -15.61
C ASP A 269 -16.82 17.31 -15.62
N PRO A 270 -15.68 17.45 -16.33
CA PRO A 270 -14.92 18.70 -16.36
C PRO A 270 -15.68 19.86 -17.02
N THR A 271 -16.69 19.56 -17.84
CA THR A 271 -17.57 20.54 -18.50
C THR A 271 -18.85 20.80 -17.73
N ARG A 272 -19.31 19.83 -16.92
CA ARG A 272 -20.53 19.90 -16.11
C ARG A 272 -20.27 19.42 -14.69
N TYR A 273 -19.67 20.27 -13.87
CA TYR A 273 -19.21 19.91 -12.53
C TYR A 273 -20.32 19.37 -11.59
N SER A 274 -21.59 19.71 -11.86
CA SER A 274 -22.75 19.17 -11.13
C SER A 274 -23.15 17.74 -11.50
N GLU A 275 -22.60 17.19 -12.58
CA GLU A 275 -22.85 15.84 -13.07
C GLU A 275 -21.62 14.96 -12.78
N SER A 276 -21.86 13.73 -12.31
CA SER A 276 -20.79 12.73 -12.15
C SER A 276 -20.66 11.91 -13.42
N LEU A 277 -19.47 11.89 -14.01
CA LEU A 277 -19.13 11.08 -15.18
C LEU A 277 -19.02 9.60 -14.80
N TYR A 278 -18.44 9.31 -13.64
CA TYR A 278 -18.26 7.96 -13.12
C TYR A 278 -18.52 7.93 -11.62
N VAL A 279 -19.10 6.82 -11.15
CA VAL A 279 -19.33 6.57 -9.72
C VAL A 279 -18.81 5.19 -9.35
N TYR A 280 -18.20 5.07 -8.18
CA TYR A 280 -17.58 3.84 -7.71
C TYR A 280 -17.54 3.77 -6.18
N LYS A 281 -17.19 2.62 -5.62
CA LYS A 281 -16.99 2.41 -4.18
C LYS A 281 -15.52 2.24 -3.84
N TYR A 282 -15.10 2.78 -2.69
CA TYR A 282 -13.75 2.63 -2.20
C TYR A 282 -13.66 2.50 -0.68
N ILE A 283 -12.51 2.01 -0.23
CA ILE A 283 -12.07 1.96 1.17
C ILE A 283 -10.68 2.60 1.24
N LEU A 284 -10.43 3.41 2.28
CA LEU A 284 -9.09 3.96 2.54
C LEU A 284 -8.37 3.04 3.53
N LYS A 285 -7.15 2.60 3.21
CA LYS A 285 -6.39 1.67 4.03
C LYS A 285 -5.98 2.26 5.40
N ASP A 286 -5.90 3.58 5.49
CA ASP A 286 -5.64 4.30 6.74
C ASP A 286 -6.90 4.62 7.57
N SER A 287 -8.10 4.19 7.13
CA SER A 287 -9.34 4.45 7.86
C SER A 287 -9.71 3.39 8.90
N LEU A 288 -10.62 3.75 9.79
CA LEU A 288 -11.22 2.81 10.74
C LEU A 288 -12.02 1.71 10.04
N ASP A 289 -12.66 2.01 8.90
CA ASP A 289 -13.40 1.02 8.11
C ASP A 289 -12.48 -0.10 7.62
N TYR A 290 -11.27 0.24 7.15
CA TYR A 290 -10.31 -0.78 6.76
C TYR A 290 -9.82 -1.58 7.96
N ALA A 291 -9.51 -0.92 9.09
CA ALA A 291 -9.13 -1.62 10.32
C ALA A 291 -10.21 -2.61 10.78
N LEU A 292 -11.47 -2.20 10.74
CA LEU A 292 -12.61 -3.05 11.08
C LEU A 292 -12.77 -4.19 10.05
N GLN A 293 -12.65 -3.93 8.76
CA GLN A 293 -12.69 -4.95 7.71
C GLN A 293 -11.65 -6.04 7.97
N GLN A 294 -10.40 -5.64 8.26
CA GLN A 294 -9.33 -6.61 8.56
C GLN A 294 -9.63 -7.41 9.83
N PHE A 295 -10.26 -6.79 10.84
CA PHE A 295 -10.66 -7.45 12.07
C PHE A 295 -11.75 -8.53 11.83
N ILE A 296 -12.85 -8.18 11.17
CA ILE A 296 -14.01 -9.07 11.00
C ILE A 296 -13.84 -10.11 9.87
N TYR A 297 -12.89 -9.90 8.96
CA TYR A 297 -12.63 -10.82 7.86
C TYR A 297 -12.02 -12.14 8.36
N ASN A 298 -12.63 -13.27 8.03
CA ASN A 298 -12.10 -14.59 8.35
C ASN A 298 -11.19 -15.10 7.21
N GLU A 299 -9.88 -14.92 7.35
CA GLU A 299 -8.90 -15.34 6.33
C GLU A 299 -8.71 -16.86 6.22
N ASP A 300 -9.00 -17.60 7.30
CA ASP A 300 -8.90 -19.06 7.33
C ASP A 300 -10.05 -19.74 6.57
N SER A 301 -11.14 -19.02 6.28
CA SER A 301 -12.29 -19.54 5.54
C SER A 301 -12.11 -19.36 4.03
N ASP A 302 -11.99 -20.47 3.30
CA ASP A 302 -11.91 -20.48 1.83
C ASP A 302 -13.09 -19.73 1.17
N GLU A 303 -14.30 -19.92 1.71
CA GLU A 303 -15.50 -19.24 1.24
C GLU A 303 -15.40 -17.72 1.41
N ALA A 304 -14.91 -17.26 2.57
CA ALA A 304 -14.73 -15.84 2.85
C ALA A 304 -13.64 -15.24 1.93
N ARG A 305 -12.54 -15.98 1.67
CA ARG A 305 -11.49 -15.52 0.74
C ARG A 305 -12.02 -15.35 -0.68
N ILE A 306 -12.84 -16.28 -1.16
CA ILE A 306 -13.44 -16.21 -2.50
C ILE A 306 -14.39 -15.01 -2.59
N ALA A 307 -15.31 -14.86 -1.63
CA ALA A 307 -16.27 -13.77 -1.61
C ALA A 307 -15.59 -12.39 -1.47
N LYS A 308 -14.53 -12.30 -0.64
CA LYS A 308 -13.69 -11.10 -0.54
C LYS A 308 -12.97 -10.79 -1.84
N GLY A 309 -12.38 -11.79 -2.51
CA GLY A 309 -11.71 -11.58 -3.80
C GLY A 309 -12.65 -10.97 -4.85
N ARG A 310 -13.89 -11.47 -4.92
CA ARG A 310 -14.93 -10.91 -5.79
C ARG A 310 -15.39 -9.52 -5.36
N PHE A 311 -15.39 -9.22 -4.07
CA PHE A 311 -15.65 -7.85 -3.60
C PHE A 311 -14.53 -6.89 -3.99
N ASP A 312 -13.28 -7.29 -3.81
CA ASP A 312 -12.09 -6.49 -4.11
C ASP A 312 -11.94 -6.20 -5.61
N GLU A 313 -12.47 -7.06 -6.49
CA GLU A 313 -12.54 -6.81 -7.93
C GLU A 313 -13.36 -5.56 -8.29
N VAL A 314 -14.30 -5.14 -7.43
CA VAL A 314 -15.29 -4.07 -7.72
C VAL A 314 -15.32 -2.95 -6.67
N VAL A 315 -14.38 -2.96 -5.73
CA VAL A 315 -14.17 -1.90 -4.74
C VAL A 315 -12.70 -1.49 -4.76
N LEU A 316 -12.47 -0.18 -4.81
CA LEU A 316 -11.12 0.38 -4.86
C LEU A 316 -10.52 0.51 -3.45
N TYR A 317 -9.24 0.25 -3.31
CA TYR A 317 -8.49 0.47 -2.06
C TYR A 317 -7.41 1.51 -2.28
N PHE A 318 -7.54 2.68 -1.67
CA PHE A 318 -6.51 3.73 -1.66
C PHE A 318 -5.70 3.67 -0.38
N GLU A 319 -4.42 4.05 -0.42
CA GLU A 319 -3.57 4.14 0.76
C GLU A 319 -4.09 5.18 1.75
N ASN A 320 -4.57 6.31 1.24
CA ASN A 320 -5.12 7.42 2.01
C ASN A 320 -5.96 8.33 1.12
N LYS A 321 -6.55 9.36 1.74
CA LYS A 321 -7.38 10.35 1.05
C LYS A 321 -6.64 11.12 -0.04
N GLN A 322 -5.36 11.42 0.16
CA GLN A 322 -4.55 12.15 -0.83
C GLN A 322 -4.38 11.34 -2.13
N GLU A 323 -4.06 10.05 -2.06
CA GLU A 323 -3.97 9.20 -3.26
C GLU A 323 -5.30 9.16 -4.02
N GLN A 324 -6.41 9.11 -3.29
CA GLN A 324 -7.76 9.12 -3.87
C GLN A 324 -8.06 10.43 -4.62
N GLU A 325 -7.65 11.57 -4.07
CA GLU A 325 -7.80 12.89 -4.70
C GLU A 325 -6.90 13.06 -5.92
N GLU A 326 -5.64 12.60 -5.85
CA GLU A 326 -4.72 12.62 -7.00
C GLU A 326 -5.22 11.71 -8.14
N PHE A 327 -5.80 10.55 -7.79
CA PHE A 327 -6.44 9.64 -8.73
C PHE A 327 -7.64 10.31 -9.41
N HIS A 328 -8.51 10.98 -8.65
CA HIS A 328 -9.64 11.77 -9.18
C HIS A 328 -9.17 12.81 -10.19
N GLN A 329 -8.23 13.66 -9.79
CA GLN A 329 -7.70 14.72 -10.62
C GLN A 329 -7.13 14.20 -11.94
N SER A 330 -6.45 13.04 -11.92
CA SER A 330 -5.89 12.45 -13.13
C SER A 330 -6.95 12.12 -14.21
N ILE A 331 -8.14 11.71 -13.78
CA ILE A 331 -9.26 11.36 -14.66
C ILE A 331 -10.02 12.62 -15.07
N GLU A 332 -10.31 13.53 -14.12
CA GLU A 332 -11.07 14.75 -14.41
C GLU A 332 -10.32 15.69 -15.38
N VAL A 333 -9.00 15.78 -15.26
CA VAL A 333 -8.16 16.59 -16.18
C VAL A 333 -8.07 15.95 -17.56
N TYR A 334 -8.04 14.62 -17.66
CA TYR A 334 -7.92 13.91 -18.93
C TYR A 334 -8.82 12.65 -18.98
N PRO A 335 -10.15 12.80 -19.18
CA PRO A 335 -11.09 11.69 -19.06
C PRO A 335 -10.85 10.53 -20.04
N THR A 336 -10.22 10.80 -21.18
CA THR A 336 -9.91 9.78 -22.18
C THR A 336 -8.85 8.78 -21.68
N CYS A 337 -8.14 9.05 -20.57
CA CYS A 337 -7.16 8.13 -20.00
C CYS A 337 -7.77 6.80 -19.53
N VAL A 338 -9.06 6.78 -19.17
CA VAL A 338 -9.76 5.58 -18.70
C VAL A 338 -10.56 4.85 -19.79
N GLU A 339 -10.69 5.42 -20.99
CA GLU A 339 -11.56 4.88 -22.05
C GLU A 339 -11.23 3.44 -22.44
N ASN A 340 -9.94 3.12 -22.61
CA ASN A 340 -9.52 1.76 -22.95
C ASN A 340 -9.86 0.76 -21.84
N TYR A 341 -9.73 1.16 -20.57
CA TYR A 341 -10.08 0.33 -19.42
C TYR A 341 -11.59 0.09 -19.34
N ILE A 342 -12.39 1.12 -19.60
CA ILE A 342 -13.85 1.03 -19.67
C ILE A 342 -14.29 0.12 -20.83
N ASN A 343 -13.67 0.27 -22.00
CA ASN A 343 -13.97 -0.56 -23.17
C ASN A 343 -13.60 -2.02 -22.95
N ASP A 344 -12.50 -2.30 -22.25
CA ASP A 344 -12.13 -3.66 -21.85
C ASP A 344 -13.13 -4.25 -20.85
N ALA A 345 -13.53 -3.48 -19.85
CA ALA A 345 -14.51 -3.91 -18.86
C ALA A 345 -15.89 -4.19 -19.50
N LYS A 346 -16.26 -3.50 -20.58
CA LYS A 346 -17.48 -3.79 -21.37
C LYS A 346 -17.45 -5.14 -22.09
N LEU A 347 -16.28 -5.76 -22.27
CA LEU A 347 -16.18 -7.10 -22.88
C LEU A 347 -16.71 -8.19 -21.95
N LYS A 348 -16.65 -7.97 -20.62
CA LYS A 348 -17.16 -8.90 -19.62
C LYS A 348 -18.69 -8.97 -19.68
N LYS A 349 -19.24 -10.16 -19.45
CA LYS A 349 -20.69 -10.34 -19.25
C LYS A 349 -21.03 -10.10 -17.79
N TYR A 350 -22.03 -9.25 -17.54
CA TYR A 350 -22.54 -8.95 -16.21
C TYR A 350 -23.94 -9.55 -16.05
N HIS A 351 -24.13 -10.35 -15.00
CA HIS A 351 -25.43 -10.89 -14.63
C HIS A 351 -25.95 -10.11 -13.42
N ILE A 352 -27.21 -9.66 -13.49
CA ILE A 352 -27.86 -8.89 -12.44
C ILE A 352 -29.27 -9.47 -12.30
N SER A 353 -29.56 -10.11 -11.16
CA SER A 353 -30.87 -10.69 -10.90
C SER A 353 -31.88 -9.61 -10.44
N SER A 354 -32.33 -8.78 -11.38
CA SER A 354 -33.38 -7.79 -11.14
C SER A 354 -34.41 -7.78 -12.27
N ASN A 355 -35.67 -7.51 -11.92
CA ASN A 355 -36.74 -7.29 -12.90
C ASN A 355 -36.80 -5.82 -13.37
N ASN A 356 -36.03 -4.92 -12.76
CA ASN A 356 -36.01 -3.50 -13.08
C ASN A 356 -34.90 -3.20 -14.10
N LYS A 357 -35.29 -2.84 -15.33
CA LYS A 357 -34.34 -2.51 -16.41
C LYS A 357 -33.42 -1.32 -16.09
N LEU A 358 -33.90 -0.34 -15.34
CA LEU A 358 -33.08 0.81 -14.95
C LEU A 358 -32.01 0.41 -13.92
N GLU A 359 -32.37 -0.47 -12.99
CA GLU A 359 -31.42 -1.03 -12.02
C GLU A 359 -30.36 -1.88 -12.71
N ILE A 360 -30.75 -2.76 -13.64
CA ILE A 360 -29.81 -3.56 -14.43
C ILE A 360 -28.81 -2.65 -15.15
N LYS A 361 -29.29 -1.59 -15.80
CA LYS A 361 -28.43 -0.64 -16.50
C LYS A 361 -27.47 0.06 -15.54
N ASP A 362 -27.99 0.65 -14.48
CA ASP A 362 -27.22 1.40 -13.47
C ASP A 362 -26.14 0.53 -12.81
N CYS A 363 -26.50 -0.67 -12.35
CA CYS A 363 -25.55 -1.60 -11.73
C CYS A 363 -24.52 -2.13 -12.74
N THR A 364 -24.90 -2.36 -14.00
CA THR A 364 -23.94 -2.75 -15.05
C THR A 364 -22.92 -1.65 -15.30
N GLU A 365 -23.35 -0.40 -15.42
CA GLU A 365 -22.46 0.76 -15.63
C GLU A 365 -21.49 0.95 -14.45
N LYS A 366 -21.98 0.75 -13.21
CA LYS A 366 -21.16 0.79 -11.99
C LYS A 366 -20.15 -0.35 -11.91
N LEU A 367 -20.54 -1.57 -12.28
CA LEU A 367 -19.62 -2.71 -12.34
C LEU A 367 -18.53 -2.49 -13.39
N ILE A 368 -18.89 -2.04 -14.60
CA ILE A 368 -17.93 -1.69 -15.65
C ILE A 368 -16.92 -0.66 -15.14
N THR A 369 -17.42 0.41 -14.50
CA THR A 369 -16.59 1.47 -13.92
C THR A 369 -15.64 0.90 -12.88
N ALA A 370 -16.13 0.07 -11.95
CA ALA A 370 -15.33 -0.51 -10.89
C ALA A 370 -14.20 -1.42 -11.40
N PHE A 371 -14.50 -2.33 -12.34
CA PHE A 371 -13.48 -3.18 -12.97
C PHE A 371 -12.42 -2.36 -13.70
N ALA A 372 -12.85 -1.38 -14.48
CA ALA A 372 -11.95 -0.49 -15.21
C ALA A 372 -11.06 0.31 -14.26
N PHE A 373 -11.64 0.86 -13.19
CA PHE A 373 -10.95 1.71 -12.24
C PHE A 373 -9.97 0.93 -11.36
N ASN A 374 -10.28 -0.31 -10.97
CA ASN A 374 -9.32 -1.16 -10.27
C ASN A 374 -8.08 -1.45 -11.12
N ARG A 375 -8.28 -1.75 -12.41
CA ARG A 375 -7.15 -1.94 -13.33
C ARG A 375 -6.37 -0.63 -13.54
N PHE A 376 -7.07 0.48 -13.76
CA PHE A 376 -6.45 1.79 -13.93
C PHE A 376 -5.67 2.22 -12.67
N LEU A 377 -6.17 1.97 -11.46
CA LEU A 377 -5.49 2.27 -10.20
C LEU A 377 -4.17 1.50 -10.07
N SER A 378 -4.14 0.23 -10.45
CA SER A 378 -2.91 -0.56 -10.52
C SER A 378 -1.87 0.07 -11.44
N ASP A 379 -2.29 0.45 -12.65
CA ASP A 379 -1.39 1.06 -13.63
C ASP A 379 -0.98 2.49 -13.27
N TYR A 380 -1.87 3.24 -12.62
CA TYR A 380 -1.59 4.56 -12.06
C TYR A 380 -0.47 4.51 -11.03
N ARG A 381 -0.53 3.56 -10.09
CA ARG A 381 0.53 3.34 -9.08
C ARG A 381 1.86 2.96 -9.73
N ARG A 382 1.85 2.06 -10.72
CA ARG A 382 3.04 1.66 -11.48
C ARG A 382 3.67 2.86 -12.20
N LYS A 383 2.87 3.69 -12.88
CA LYS A 383 3.35 4.92 -13.52
C LYS A 383 3.94 5.91 -12.53
N LYS A 384 3.32 6.08 -11.36
CA LYS A 384 3.84 6.94 -10.27
C LYS A 384 5.18 6.41 -9.73
N ALA A 385 5.40 5.10 -9.76
CA ALA A 385 6.67 4.46 -9.43
C ALA A 385 7.72 4.53 -10.57
N GLY A 386 7.43 5.21 -11.68
CA GLY A 386 8.34 5.38 -12.82
C GLY A 386 8.32 4.23 -13.84
N VAL A 387 7.36 3.31 -13.73
CA VAL A 387 7.22 2.19 -14.68
C VAL A 387 6.54 2.67 -15.96
N ASP A 388 7.13 2.38 -17.11
CA ASP A 388 6.56 2.64 -18.43
C ASP A 388 5.47 1.61 -18.77
N VAL A 389 4.24 1.88 -18.33
CA VAL A 389 3.09 1.00 -18.53
C VAL A 389 2.55 1.13 -19.96
N LYS A 390 2.67 0.06 -20.74
CA LYS A 390 2.23 -0.01 -22.13
C LYS A 390 1.21 -1.13 -22.36
N ARG A 391 0.09 -0.78 -22.99
CA ARG A 391 -0.97 -1.74 -23.30
C ARG A 391 -0.53 -2.69 -24.42
N ILE A 392 -0.56 -3.99 -24.14
CA ILE A 392 -0.23 -5.03 -25.12
C ILE A 392 -1.42 -5.23 -26.09
N LYS A 393 -1.16 -5.15 -27.40
CA LYS A 393 -2.11 -5.49 -28.49
C LYS A 393 -2.00 -6.94 -28.95
N SER A 394 -0.79 -7.49 -28.95
CA SER A 394 -0.56 -8.87 -29.36
C SER A 394 0.72 -9.44 -28.77
N ILE A 395 0.72 -10.75 -28.57
CA ILE A 395 1.90 -11.55 -28.22
C ILE A 395 2.12 -12.61 -29.29
N ASN A 396 3.36 -12.74 -29.75
CA ASN A 396 3.82 -13.82 -30.62
C ASN A 396 4.90 -14.61 -29.89
N ILE A 397 4.71 -15.91 -29.73
CA ILE A 397 5.69 -16.82 -29.15
C ILE A 397 6.13 -17.79 -30.25
N ARG A 398 7.43 -17.83 -30.50
CA ARG A 398 8.08 -18.78 -31.39
C ARG A 398 8.94 -19.71 -30.55
N HIS A 399 8.75 -21.00 -30.68
CA HIS A 399 9.55 -22.02 -29.99
C HIS A 399 10.12 -22.99 -31.02
N LYS A 400 11.44 -23.17 -31.04
CA LYS A 400 12.16 -23.94 -32.05
C LYS A 400 13.12 -24.94 -31.42
N SER A 401 13.02 -26.21 -31.79
CA SER A 401 13.97 -27.25 -31.39
C SER A 401 15.25 -27.16 -32.22
N LEU A 402 16.41 -27.26 -31.56
CA LEU A 402 17.74 -27.33 -32.19
C LEU A 402 18.28 -28.76 -32.30
N ASP A 403 17.60 -29.76 -31.73
CA ASP A 403 18.09 -31.13 -31.68
C ASP A 403 18.08 -31.79 -33.07
N LEU A 404 19.24 -31.86 -33.71
CA LEU A 404 19.39 -32.41 -35.06
C LEU A 404 18.93 -33.88 -35.19
N LEU A 405 18.84 -34.63 -34.08
CA LEU A 405 18.47 -36.05 -34.05
C LEU A 405 16.99 -36.30 -33.76
N CYS A 406 16.20 -35.26 -33.48
CA CYS A 406 14.77 -35.42 -33.16
C CYS A 406 13.98 -35.93 -34.40
N PRO A 407 13.24 -37.05 -34.27
CA PRO A 407 12.55 -37.69 -35.40
C PRO A 407 11.27 -36.97 -35.85
N SER A 408 10.88 -35.85 -35.21
CA SER A 408 9.68 -35.10 -35.59
C SER A 408 9.92 -34.25 -36.85
N ASN A 409 9.00 -34.37 -37.82
CA ASN A 409 8.95 -33.48 -38.99
C ASN A 409 8.61 -32.02 -38.62
N ILE A 410 8.25 -31.74 -37.37
CA ILE A 410 7.97 -30.40 -36.87
C ILE A 410 9.16 -29.98 -36.00
N ALA A 411 9.69 -28.79 -36.27
CA ALA A 411 10.84 -28.24 -35.57
C ALA A 411 10.55 -26.88 -34.92
N GLU A 412 9.44 -26.22 -35.27
CA GLU A 412 9.04 -24.95 -34.68
C GLU A 412 7.53 -24.83 -34.54
N HIS A 413 7.09 -24.34 -33.38
CA HIS A 413 5.75 -23.88 -33.11
C HIS A 413 5.75 -22.36 -33.04
N ARG A 414 4.74 -21.72 -33.63
CA ARG A 414 4.49 -20.29 -33.52
C ARG A 414 3.06 -20.04 -33.09
N VAL A 415 2.88 -19.32 -31.99
CA VAL A 415 1.57 -18.95 -31.45
C VAL A 415 1.45 -17.42 -31.46
N ASP A 416 0.50 -16.93 -32.24
CA ASP A 416 0.12 -15.52 -32.34
C ASP A 416 -1.22 -15.30 -31.65
N ILE A 417 -1.28 -14.40 -30.67
CA ILE A 417 -2.51 -14.02 -29.97
C ILE A 417 -2.66 -12.52 -30.09
N ASN A 418 -3.84 -12.04 -30.52
CA ASN A 418 -4.13 -10.61 -30.59
C ASN A 418 -5.37 -10.25 -29.77
N GLU A 419 -5.47 -8.97 -29.40
CA GLU A 419 -6.56 -8.43 -28.58
C GLU A 419 -7.96 -8.58 -29.19
N THR A 420 -8.08 -8.92 -30.47
CA THR A 420 -9.37 -9.17 -31.13
C THR A 420 -9.95 -10.55 -30.83
N GLY A 421 -9.20 -11.42 -30.13
CA GLY A 421 -9.55 -12.80 -29.81
C GLY A 421 -9.07 -13.81 -30.85
N LYS A 422 -8.35 -13.40 -31.90
CA LYS A 422 -7.81 -14.36 -32.87
C LYS A 422 -6.52 -14.97 -32.32
N VAL A 423 -6.49 -16.30 -32.30
CA VAL A 423 -5.32 -17.09 -31.95
C VAL A 423 -4.90 -17.88 -33.17
N LYS A 424 -3.64 -17.79 -33.59
CA LYS A 424 -3.09 -18.56 -34.70
C LYS A 424 -1.93 -19.41 -34.21
N HIS A 425 -1.96 -20.69 -34.53
CA HIS A 425 -0.90 -21.64 -34.20
C HIS A 425 -0.36 -22.24 -35.49
N SER A 426 0.91 -22.02 -35.79
CA SER A 426 1.57 -22.47 -37.02
C SER A 426 2.73 -23.40 -36.70
N LEU A 427 2.83 -24.48 -37.46
CA LEU A 427 3.84 -25.52 -37.32
C LEU A 427 4.80 -25.46 -38.50
N TYR A 428 6.10 -25.51 -38.25
CA TYR A 428 7.12 -25.40 -39.28
C TYR A 428 8.09 -26.59 -39.22
N ASN A 429 8.51 -27.06 -40.40
CA ASN A 429 9.60 -28.04 -40.55
C ASN A 429 10.95 -27.30 -40.66
N ARG A 430 12.07 -28.02 -40.54
CA ARG A 430 13.44 -27.46 -40.59
C ARG A 430 13.80 -26.84 -41.94
N GLU A 431 13.34 -27.44 -43.02
CA GLU A 431 13.76 -27.10 -44.39
C GLU A 431 12.88 -26.03 -45.05
N ASN A 432 11.61 -25.92 -44.63
CA ASN A 432 10.61 -25.08 -45.30
C ASN A 432 10.38 -23.75 -44.58
N ARG A 433 10.38 -22.65 -45.35
CA ARG A 433 9.97 -21.32 -44.86
C ARG A 433 8.45 -21.15 -44.73
N LYS A 434 7.66 -22.11 -45.23
CA LYS A 434 6.19 -22.12 -45.15
C LYS A 434 5.75 -23.05 -44.03
N ALA A 435 4.67 -22.67 -43.33
CA ALA A 435 4.06 -23.51 -42.31
C ALA A 435 3.56 -24.82 -42.95
N VAL A 436 3.84 -25.94 -42.30
CA VAL A 436 3.33 -27.27 -42.66
C VAL A 436 1.82 -27.27 -42.43
N ASN A 437 1.42 -26.89 -41.21
CA ASN A 437 0.04 -26.69 -40.81
C ASN A 437 -0.11 -25.33 -40.13
N SER A 438 -1.31 -24.75 -40.25
CA SER A 438 -1.67 -23.52 -39.54
C SER A 438 -3.12 -23.62 -39.08
N TYR A 439 -3.32 -23.56 -37.78
CA TYR A 439 -4.62 -23.55 -37.12
C TYR A 439 -4.99 -22.12 -36.74
N CYS A 440 -6.26 -21.76 -36.93
CA CYS A 440 -6.82 -20.46 -36.61
C CYS A 440 -8.02 -20.65 -35.68
N TYR A 441 -7.93 -20.10 -34.48
CA TYR A 441 -8.95 -20.21 -33.44
C TYR A 441 -9.53 -18.83 -33.11
N SER A 442 -10.71 -18.83 -32.49
CA SER A 442 -11.36 -17.65 -31.96
C SER A 442 -11.58 -17.84 -30.46
N ALA A 443 -10.78 -17.15 -29.65
CA ALA A 443 -10.96 -17.05 -28.21
C ALA A 443 -12.01 -15.97 -27.89
N ASP A 444 -12.61 -16.07 -26.71
CA ASP A 444 -13.46 -15.00 -26.17
C ASP A 444 -12.64 -13.71 -25.96
N LYS A 445 -13.22 -12.57 -26.34
CA LYS A 445 -12.50 -11.28 -26.31
C LYS A 445 -12.16 -10.83 -24.89
N TYR A 446 -13.04 -11.08 -23.92
CA TYR A 446 -12.79 -10.73 -22.53
C TYR A 446 -11.63 -11.57 -21.99
N TRP A 447 -11.67 -12.90 -22.16
CA TRP A 447 -10.59 -13.77 -21.69
C TRP A 447 -9.25 -13.49 -22.39
N THR A 448 -9.28 -13.14 -23.66
CA THR A 448 -8.06 -12.71 -24.39
C THR A 448 -7.50 -11.41 -23.81
N ARG A 449 -8.38 -10.45 -23.49
CA ARG A 449 -7.97 -9.17 -22.92
C ARG A 449 -7.43 -9.33 -21.50
N ASP A 450 -8.09 -10.13 -20.68
CA ASP A 450 -7.66 -10.51 -19.33
C ASP A 450 -6.26 -11.14 -19.35
N PHE A 451 -6.05 -12.10 -20.26
CA PHE A 451 -4.74 -12.73 -20.45
C PHE A 451 -3.65 -11.71 -20.79
N LEU A 452 -3.88 -10.82 -21.75
CA LEU A 452 -2.88 -9.81 -22.11
C LEU A 452 -2.63 -8.80 -20.98
N ASN A 453 -3.65 -8.46 -20.17
CA ASN A 453 -3.52 -7.60 -19.00
C ASN A 453 -2.71 -8.28 -17.87
N PHE A 454 -2.82 -9.60 -17.76
CA PHE A 454 -1.99 -10.43 -16.87
C PHE A 454 -0.52 -10.48 -17.31
N VAL A 455 -0.26 -10.60 -18.61
CA VAL A 455 1.11 -10.65 -19.17
C VAL A 455 1.86 -9.32 -19.02
N GLU A 456 1.16 -8.20 -19.07
CA GLU A 456 1.77 -6.87 -19.09
C GLU A 456 2.71 -6.56 -17.91
N PRO A 457 2.28 -6.66 -16.63
CA PRO A 457 3.17 -6.40 -15.51
C PRO A 457 4.34 -7.39 -15.45
N ILE A 458 4.10 -8.68 -15.74
CA ILE A 458 5.14 -9.72 -15.72
C ILE A 458 6.26 -9.41 -16.72
N THR A 459 5.88 -9.05 -17.94
CA THR A 459 6.82 -8.85 -19.04
C THR A 459 7.50 -7.49 -19.05
N THR A 460 7.02 -6.54 -18.23
CA THR A 460 7.67 -5.25 -18.06
C THR A 460 9.08 -5.43 -17.49
N ASP A 461 9.22 -6.29 -16.47
CA ASP A 461 10.49 -6.54 -15.77
C ASP A 461 11.39 -7.60 -16.42
N TRP A 462 10.93 -8.24 -17.50
CA TRP A 462 11.76 -9.22 -18.20
C TRP A 462 12.98 -8.58 -18.88
N GLU A 463 14.13 -9.24 -18.74
CA GLU A 463 15.32 -8.99 -19.56
C GLU A 463 15.04 -9.28 -21.04
N LEU A 464 15.89 -8.75 -21.93
CA LEU A 464 15.74 -8.94 -23.38
C LEU A 464 16.29 -10.29 -23.85
N ASP A 465 17.21 -10.90 -23.11
CA ASP A 465 17.89 -12.14 -23.48
C ASP A 465 18.13 -13.04 -22.27
N TYR A 466 17.54 -14.23 -22.29
CA TYR A 466 17.70 -15.28 -21.28
C TYR A 466 18.54 -16.46 -21.80
N SER A 467 19.27 -16.27 -22.90
CA SER A 467 20.07 -17.33 -23.52
C SER A 467 21.29 -17.69 -22.67
N VAL A 468 21.56 -18.98 -22.54
CA VAL A 468 22.77 -19.52 -21.90
C VAL A 468 23.62 -20.26 -22.93
N ASP A 469 24.95 -20.23 -22.81
CA ASP A 469 25.84 -20.96 -23.72
C ASP A 469 25.74 -22.48 -23.52
N ILE A 470 25.03 -23.16 -24.42
CA ILE A 470 24.85 -24.62 -24.44
C ILE A 470 24.83 -25.15 -25.88
N CYS A 471 25.36 -26.35 -26.09
CA CYS A 471 25.55 -26.91 -27.44
C CYS A 471 24.26 -27.44 -28.09
N ASN A 472 23.27 -27.89 -27.30
CA ASN A 472 22.02 -28.50 -27.78
C ASN A 472 20.84 -28.08 -26.89
N GLY A 473 19.65 -27.89 -27.47
CA GLY A 473 18.44 -27.51 -26.72
C GLY A 473 17.32 -26.98 -27.61
N TYR A 474 16.60 -25.97 -27.12
CA TYR A 474 15.57 -25.24 -27.87
C TYR A 474 15.83 -23.73 -27.77
N GLU A 475 15.31 -22.97 -28.73
CA GLU A 475 15.29 -21.52 -28.72
C GLU A 475 13.84 -21.03 -28.69
N TRP A 476 13.59 -19.98 -27.93
CA TRP A 476 12.31 -19.30 -27.94
C TRP A 476 12.47 -17.80 -28.15
N ARG A 477 11.46 -17.20 -28.78
CA ARG A 477 11.35 -15.76 -28.98
C ARG A 477 9.93 -15.33 -28.67
N CYS A 478 9.79 -14.35 -27.80
CA CYS A 478 8.53 -13.70 -27.47
C CYS A 478 8.55 -12.27 -27.99
N THR A 479 7.61 -11.92 -28.88
CA THR A 479 7.45 -10.56 -29.39
C THR A 479 6.14 -9.99 -28.90
N LEU A 480 6.22 -8.91 -28.12
CA LEU A 480 5.09 -8.11 -27.66
C LEU A 480 4.94 -6.90 -28.58
N LYS A 481 3.72 -6.62 -29.03
CA LYS A 481 3.40 -5.36 -29.73
C LYS A 481 2.45 -4.53 -28.87
N TYR A 482 2.76 -3.25 -28.74
CA TYR A 482 2.03 -2.32 -27.90
C TYR A 482 1.10 -1.43 -28.71
N ASP A 483 0.19 -0.74 -28.03
CA ASP A 483 -0.79 0.13 -28.65
C ASP A 483 -0.22 1.41 -29.24
N ASP A 484 0.86 1.92 -28.65
CA ASP A 484 1.70 3.03 -29.11
C ASP A 484 2.53 2.71 -30.38
N GLY A 485 2.46 1.48 -30.88
CA GLY A 485 3.16 1.01 -32.07
C GLY A 485 4.58 0.47 -31.81
N THR A 486 5.08 0.53 -30.58
CA THR A 486 6.37 -0.05 -30.20
C THR A 486 6.27 -1.57 -30.04
N SER A 487 7.42 -2.26 -29.97
CA SER A 487 7.48 -3.69 -29.73
C SER A 487 8.66 -4.07 -28.84
N LYS A 488 8.47 -5.08 -27.98
CA LYS A 488 9.53 -5.69 -27.17
C LYS A 488 9.79 -7.11 -27.67
N LEU A 489 11.02 -7.40 -28.07
CA LEU A 489 11.47 -8.75 -28.40
C LEU A 489 12.28 -9.28 -27.22
N ILE A 490 11.84 -10.41 -26.67
CA ILE A 490 12.56 -11.18 -25.66
C ILE A 490 12.98 -12.50 -26.30
N ILE A 491 14.23 -12.90 -26.11
CA ILE A 491 14.76 -14.16 -26.60
C ILE A 491 15.31 -14.99 -25.45
N GLY A 492 15.41 -16.30 -25.66
CA GLY A 492 16.08 -17.21 -24.74
C GLY A 492 16.16 -18.62 -25.31
N ASN A 493 16.71 -19.53 -24.52
CA ASN A 493 16.85 -20.93 -24.90
C ASN A 493 16.37 -21.85 -23.78
N VAL A 494 17.19 -22.78 -23.30
CA VAL A 494 16.82 -23.80 -22.31
C VAL A 494 16.34 -23.22 -20.98
N VAL A 495 16.64 -21.97 -20.68
CA VAL A 495 16.09 -21.28 -19.51
C VAL A 495 14.78 -20.57 -19.89
N PRO A 496 13.63 -20.97 -19.33
CA PRO A 496 12.39 -20.25 -19.55
C PRO A 496 12.36 -18.95 -18.73
N PRO A 497 11.64 -17.90 -19.18
CA PRO A 497 11.59 -16.64 -18.45
C PRO A 497 10.73 -16.78 -17.17
N PRO A 498 10.89 -15.89 -16.18
CA PRO A 498 10.09 -15.93 -14.95
C PRO A 498 8.58 -15.91 -15.25
N PHE A 499 7.82 -16.74 -14.52
CA PHE A 499 6.35 -16.89 -14.66
C PHE A 499 5.86 -17.41 -16.03
N SER A 500 6.75 -17.97 -16.84
CA SER A 500 6.40 -18.62 -18.11
C SER A 500 5.35 -19.72 -17.97
N ASP A 501 5.45 -20.58 -16.96
CA ASP A 501 4.48 -21.66 -16.70
C ASP A 501 3.03 -21.14 -16.58
N ASP A 502 2.84 -20.01 -15.91
CA ASP A 502 1.52 -19.38 -15.77
C ASP A 502 1.01 -18.80 -17.09
N ILE A 503 1.90 -18.18 -17.87
CA ILE A 503 1.60 -17.67 -19.20
C ILE A 503 1.19 -18.83 -20.11
N GLU A 504 1.97 -19.91 -20.13
CA GLU A 504 1.67 -21.12 -20.90
C GLU A 504 0.32 -21.72 -20.54
N ARG A 505 0.06 -21.90 -19.25
CA ARG A 505 -1.20 -22.44 -18.74
C ARG A 505 -2.39 -21.60 -19.19
N ARG A 506 -2.28 -20.26 -19.11
CA ARG A 506 -3.35 -19.36 -19.58
C ARG A 506 -3.52 -19.42 -21.09
N ILE A 507 -2.44 -19.49 -21.87
CA ILE A 507 -2.52 -19.65 -23.33
C ILE A 507 -3.25 -20.95 -23.69
N LYS A 508 -2.86 -22.08 -23.07
CA LYS A 508 -3.48 -23.39 -23.28
C LYS A 508 -4.97 -23.41 -22.89
N ASN A 509 -5.40 -22.51 -22.00
CA ASN A 509 -6.80 -22.36 -21.59
C ASN A 509 -7.60 -21.37 -22.44
N LEU A 510 -6.98 -20.57 -23.31
CA LEU A 510 -7.71 -19.62 -24.16
C LEU A 510 -8.56 -20.31 -25.23
N VAL A 511 -8.06 -21.42 -25.78
CA VAL A 511 -8.70 -22.22 -26.83
C VAL A 511 -8.31 -23.69 -26.69
N SER A 512 -9.17 -24.59 -27.18
CA SER A 512 -8.80 -26.00 -27.34
C SER A 512 -7.95 -26.17 -28.60
N PHE A 513 -6.64 -26.29 -28.44
CA PHE A 513 -5.72 -26.48 -29.56
C PHE A 513 -5.83 -27.88 -30.17
N ASP A 514 -5.78 -27.96 -31.50
CA ASP A 514 -5.70 -29.22 -32.25
C ASP A 514 -4.38 -29.96 -31.98
N GLU A 515 -3.29 -29.20 -31.78
CA GLU A 515 -1.99 -29.71 -31.39
C GLU A 515 -1.44 -28.90 -30.22
N ALA A 516 -0.91 -29.57 -29.21
CA ALA A 516 -0.35 -28.91 -28.02
C ALA A 516 0.82 -27.97 -28.44
N PRO A 517 0.72 -26.65 -28.17
CA PRO A 517 1.77 -25.73 -28.55
C PRO A 517 2.99 -25.90 -27.66
N TRP A 518 4.19 -25.94 -28.25
CA TRP A 518 5.45 -25.72 -27.53
C TRP A 518 5.59 -24.24 -27.25
N LEU A 519 5.79 -23.88 -25.98
CA LEU A 519 5.83 -22.52 -25.50
C LEU A 519 6.90 -22.49 -24.41
N PHE A 520 7.94 -21.65 -24.51
CA PHE A 520 9.02 -21.44 -23.51
C PHE A 520 9.80 -22.65 -22.95
N THR A 521 9.22 -23.84 -22.87
CA THR A 521 9.71 -25.09 -22.27
C THR A 521 9.61 -26.27 -23.22
#